data_AF-A0A916JC45-F1
#
_entry.id   AF-A0A916JC45-F1
#
_cell.length_a   1.000
_cell.length_b   1.000
_cell.length_c   1.000
_cell.angle_alpha   90.00
_cell.angle_beta   90.00
_cell.angle_gamma   90.00
#
_symmetry.space_group_name_H-M   'P 1'
#
loop_
_entity.id
_entity.type
_entity.pdbx_description
1 polymer ?
#
loop_
_entity_poly.entity_id
_entity_poly.type
_entity_poly.pdbx_seq_one_letter_code
_entity_poly.pdbx_strand_id
1 'polypeptide(L)'
;MTELDQLSNFDKSTASVTSGNLTSIEVYDKFGAMAYGIILQIIPQPHLAQEILVEVFASPLLQSCNSYPFSFGACVIKLARAKAVEAKRKLMSVVPAHSESTAEPIVNSPQLIFDLAFCQGYTPDEVAEKLSISKSEVLKSFHDFFQSSRNS
;
A
#
# COMPACT_ATOMS: atom_id res chain seq x y z
N MET A 1 43.09 -38.25 -16.22
CA MET A 1 43.17 -37.93 -14.79
C MET A 1 43.58 -36.46 -14.70
N THR A 2 42.60 -35.58 -14.97
CA THR A 2 41.97 -34.66 -13.99
C THR A 2 42.88 -33.44 -13.77
N GLU A 3 42.79 -32.39 -14.61
CA GLU A 3 41.87 -31.25 -14.44
C GLU A 3 41.81 -30.72 -13.01
N LEU A 4 42.74 -29.82 -12.63
CA LEU A 4 42.58 -28.90 -11.50
C LEU A 4 43.72 -27.87 -11.44
N ASP A 5 43.72 -26.90 -12.36
CA ASP A 5 44.44 -25.62 -12.17
C ASP A 5 43.79 -24.47 -12.97
N GLN A 6 42.48 -24.55 -13.22
CA GLN A 6 41.67 -23.49 -13.82
C GLN A 6 40.76 -22.82 -12.77
N LEU A 7 41.33 -22.26 -11.70
CA LEU A 7 40.58 -21.42 -10.76
C LEU A 7 41.46 -20.29 -10.21
N SER A 8 41.86 -19.35 -11.06
CA SER A 8 42.44 -18.07 -10.59
C SER A 8 41.91 -16.82 -11.31
N ASN A 9 40.92 -16.95 -12.19
CA ASN A 9 40.20 -15.82 -12.77
C ASN A 9 38.70 -15.93 -12.47
N PHE A 10 38.36 -15.94 -11.18
CA PHE A 10 37.03 -15.51 -10.76
C PHE A 10 37.02 -13.99 -10.76
N ASP A 11 36.59 -13.45 -11.91
CA ASP A 11 35.87 -12.20 -12.07
C ASP A 11 35.94 -11.25 -10.87
N LYS A 12 36.92 -10.34 -10.92
CA LYS A 12 36.75 -8.98 -10.41
C LYS A 12 35.71 -8.24 -11.28
N SER A 13 34.49 -8.74 -11.29
CA SER A 13 33.31 -8.04 -11.76
C SER A 13 32.52 -7.58 -10.54
N THR A 14 33.08 -6.60 -9.83
CA THR A 14 32.26 -5.68 -9.03
C THR A 14 32.45 -4.29 -9.60
N ALA A 15 31.59 -4.03 -10.58
CA ALA A 15 31.01 -2.75 -10.93
C ALA A 15 31.89 -1.52 -10.72
N SER A 16 32.42 -1.04 -11.83
CA SER A 16 32.73 0.37 -12.07
C SER A 16 31.81 1.28 -11.25
N VAL A 17 32.42 2.02 -10.31
CA VAL A 17 31.80 3.14 -9.62
C VAL A 17 31.67 4.26 -10.64
N THR A 18 30.67 4.16 -11.51
CA THR A 18 30.22 5.29 -12.33
C THR A 18 29.40 6.18 -11.42
N SER A 19 30.06 7.16 -10.81
CA SER A 19 29.49 8.31 -10.12
C SER A 19 28.75 9.21 -11.12
N GLY A 20 27.68 8.69 -11.72
CA GLY A 20 26.71 9.44 -12.49
C GLY A 20 25.40 9.48 -11.73
N ASN A 21 24.74 10.63 -11.68
CA ASN A 21 23.38 10.72 -11.17
C ASN A 21 22.50 9.82 -12.04
N LEU A 22 22.01 8.73 -11.47
CA LEU A 22 21.13 7.81 -12.17
C LEU A 22 19.80 8.53 -12.47
N THR A 23 19.32 8.37 -13.70
CA THR A 23 18.00 8.86 -14.08
C THR A 23 16.90 8.05 -13.37
N SER A 24 15.70 8.63 -13.21
CA SER A 24 14.60 7.94 -12.51
C SER A 24 14.24 6.58 -13.13
N ILE A 25 14.41 6.42 -14.44
CA ILE A 25 14.16 5.16 -15.15
C ILE A 25 15.22 4.10 -14.82
N GLU A 26 16.50 4.48 -14.81
CA GLU A 26 17.59 3.55 -14.43
C GLU A 26 17.48 3.13 -12.96
N VAL A 27 17.06 4.05 -12.10
CA VAL A 27 16.80 3.77 -10.68
C VAL A 27 15.63 2.79 -10.54
N TYR A 28 14.56 2.97 -11.32
CA TYR A 28 13.42 2.05 -11.34
C TYR A 28 13.82 0.66 -11.84
N ASP A 29 14.54 0.56 -12.95
CA ASP A 29 14.97 -0.73 -13.50
C ASP A 29 15.87 -1.50 -12.53
N LYS A 30 16.74 -0.78 -11.81
CA LYS A 30 17.73 -1.39 -10.91
C LYS A 30 17.17 -1.74 -9.53
N PHE A 31 16.24 -0.94 -9.01
CA PHE A 31 15.74 -1.08 -7.63
C PHE A 31 14.24 -1.34 -7.52
N GLY A 32 13.49 -1.31 -8.62
CA GLY A 32 12.03 -1.46 -8.64
C GLY A 32 11.57 -2.78 -8.02
N ALA A 33 12.15 -3.90 -8.44
CA ALA A 33 11.82 -5.22 -7.87
C ALA A 33 12.12 -5.31 -6.36
N MET A 34 13.23 -4.71 -5.92
CA MET A 34 13.61 -4.67 -4.51
C MET A 34 12.63 -3.84 -3.68
N ALA A 35 12.33 -2.61 -4.15
CA ALA A 35 11.38 -1.73 -3.50
C ALA A 35 9.98 -2.38 -3.44
N TYR A 36 9.53 -2.98 -4.55
CA TYR A 36 8.25 -3.67 -4.63
C TYR A 36 8.15 -4.84 -3.65
N GLY A 37 9.20 -5.68 -3.57
CA GLY A 37 9.25 -6.77 -2.60
C GLY A 37 9.15 -6.30 -1.15
N ILE A 38 9.84 -5.20 -0.81
CA ILE A 38 9.75 -4.58 0.52
C ILE A 38 8.35 -4.03 0.81
N ILE A 39 7.71 -3.40 -0.18
CA ILE A 39 6.35 -2.86 -0.04
C ILE A 39 5.36 -4.01 0.19
N LEU A 40 5.45 -5.10 -0.59
CA LEU A 40 4.58 -6.28 -0.46
C LEU A 40 4.65 -6.95 0.90
N GLN A 41 5.83 -6.95 1.54
CA GLN A 41 5.97 -7.48 2.91
C GLN A 41 5.18 -6.68 3.95
N ILE A 42 4.89 -5.40 3.68
CA ILE A 42 4.17 -4.50 4.59
C ILE A 42 2.69 -4.42 4.23
N ILE A 43 2.40 -4.38 2.93
CA ILE A 43 1.07 -4.29 2.32
C ILE A 43 0.93 -5.47 1.35
N PRO A 44 0.33 -6.60 1.78
CA PRO A 44 0.21 -7.81 0.98
C PRO A 44 -0.95 -7.70 -0.04
N GLN A 45 -1.03 -6.60 -0.76
CA GLN A 45 -2.02 -6.33 -1.81
C GLN A 45 -1.29 -5.83 -3.06
N PRO A 46 -1.21 -6.62 -4.15
CA PRO A 46 -0.41 -6.28 -5.33
C PRO A 46 -0.74 -4.94 -5.97
N HIS A 47 -2.03 -4.62 -6.11
CA HIS A 47 -2.49 -3.37 -6.72
C HIS A 47 -1.99 -2.14 -5.94
N LEU A 48 -2.24 -2.12 -4.64
CA LEU A 48 -1.83 -1.03 -3.75
C LEU A 48 -0.30 -0.95 -3.60
N ALA A 49 0.39 -2.10 -3.60
CA ALA A 49 1.84 -2.12 -3.58
C ALA A 49 2.44 -1.47 -4.84
N GLN A 50 1.82 -1.68 -6.00
CA GLN A 50 2.20 -1.05 -7.27
C GLN A 50 2.00 0.47 -7.23
N GLU A 51 0.88 0.95 -6.67
CA GLU A 51 0.63 2.39 -6.50
C GLU A 51 1.70 3.04 -5.61
N ILE A 52 2.01 2.42 -4.48
CA ILE A 52 3.03 2.92 -3.55
C ILE A 52 4.42 2.87 -4.19
N LEU A 53 4.69 1.86 -5.02
CA LEU A 53 5.94 1.80 -5.78
C LEU A 53 6.08 3.03 -6.67
N VAL A 54 5.02 3.42 -7.39
CA VAL A 54 5.01 4.64 -8.21
C VAL A 54 5.28 5.87 -7.33
N GLU A 55 4.66 5.98 -6.16
CA GLU A 55 4.93 7.10 -5.22
C GLU A 55 6.38 7.15 -4.73
N VAL A 56 7.03 5.99 -4.53
CA VAL A 56 8.44 5.92 -4.12
C VAL A 56 9.35 6.53 -5.19
N PHE A 57 9.15 6.17 -6.46
CA PHE A 57 10.00 6.65 -7.55
C PHE A 57 9.61 8.04 -8.07
N ALA A 58 8.38 8.49 -7.81
CA ALA A 58 7.96 9.88 -8.03
C ALA A 58 8.41 10.84 -6.91
N SER A 59 8.83 10.31 -5.76
CA SER A 59 9.19 11.11 -4.60
C SER A 59 10.46 11.93 -4.84
N PRO A 60 10.48 13.24 -4.54
CA PRO A 60 11.70 14.05 -4.62
C PRO A 60 12.78 13.57 -3.64
N LEU A 61 12.40 12.84 -2.58
CA LEU A 61 13.32 12.25 -1.61
C LEU A 61 14.24 11.19 -2.22
N LEU A 62 13.88 10.63 -3.38
CA LEU A 62 14.73 9.71 -4.11
C LEU A 62 16.05 10.39 -4.55
N GLN A 63 16.00 11.68 -4.87
CA GLN A 63 17.21 12.44 -5.23
C GLN A 63 18.16 12.60 -4.04
N SER A 64 17.63 12.68 -2.82
CA SER A 64 18.43 12.70 -1.59
C SER A 64 19.19 11.40 -1.35
N CYS A 65 18.83 10.30 -2.03
CA CYS A 65 19.57 9.04 -1.94
C CYS A 65 20.95 9.09 -2.59
N ASN A 66 21.21 10.05 -3.49
CA ASN A 66 22.55 10.26 -4.07
C ASN A 66 23.59 10.68 -3.02
N SER A 67 23.15 11.28 -1.92
CA SER A 67 24.01 11.74 -0.82
C SER A 67 23.93 10.84 0.43
N TYR A 68 23.32 9.67 0.32
CA TYR A 68 23.12 8.78 1.47
C TYR A 68 24.44 8.11 1.89
N PRO A 69 24.81 8.09 3.19
CA PRO A 69 26.14 7.68 3.67
C PRO A 69 26.46 6.19 3.50
N PHE A 70 25.48 5.36 3.17
CA PHE A 70 25.67 3.94 2.92
C PHE A 70 25.59 3.67 1.41
N SER A 71 24.62 2.87 0.96
CA SER A 71 24.37 2.64 -0.46
C SER A 71 23.06 3.30 -0.89
N PHE A 72 22.98 3.63 -2.18
CA PHE A 72 21.75 4.10 -2.80
C PHE A 72 20.59 3.10 -2.55
N GLY A 73 20.85 1.79 -2.67
CA GLY A 73 19.87 0.75 -2.38
C GLY A 73 19.37 0.77 -0.94
N ALA A 74 20.23 1.01 0.05
CA ALA A 74 19.81 1.15 1.45
C ALA A 74 18.87 2.36 1.64
N CYS A 75 19.12 3.46 0.94
CA CYS A 75 18.21 4.60 0.93
C CYS A 75 16.86 4.27 0.28
N VAL A 76 16.85 3.58 -0.86
CA VAL A 76 15.61 3.14 -1.53
C VAL A 76 14.79 2.22 -0.62
N ILE A 77 15.42 1.27 0.07
CA ILE A 77 14.74 0.39 1.04
C ILE A 77 14.09 1.22 2.15
N LYS A 78 14.83 2.20 2.71
CA LYS A 78 14.32 3.08 3.76
C LYS A 78 13.12 3.89 3.28
N LEU A 79 13.21 4.47 2.08
CA LEU A 79 12.12 5.25 1.48
C LEU A 79 10.89 4.39 1.20
N ALA A 80 11.08 3.21 0.60
CA ALA A 80 10.00 2.26 0.32
C ALA A 80 9.28 1.83 1.60
N ARG A 81 10.03 1.51 2.67
CA ARG A 81 9.43 1.20 3.98
C ARG A 81 8.65 2.37 4.55
N ALA A 82 9.22 3.59 4.51
CA ALA A 82 8.55 4.77 5.05
C ALA A 82 7.22 5.03 4.33
N LYS A 83 7.20 4.96 3.00
CA LYS A 83 5.99 5.11 2.18
C LYS A 83 4.96 4.01 2.42
N ALA A 84 5.39 2.75 2.47
CA ALA A 84 4.50 1.63 2.74
C ALA A 84 3.89 1.71 4.16
N VAL A 85 4.66 2.09 5.17
CA VAL A 85 4.14 2.28 6.54
C VAL A 85 3.17 3.44 6.62
N GLU A 86 3.47 4.56 5.94
CA GLU A 86 2.56 5.72 5.87
C GLU A 86 1.23 5.34 5.20
N ALA A 87 1.28 4.66 4.05
CA ALA A 87 0.09 4.18 3.35
C ALA A 87 -0.70 3.18 4.20
N LYS A 88 -0.02 2.23 4.85
CA LYS A 88 -0.64 1.30 5.80
C LYS A 88 -1.34 2.03 6.94
N ARG A 89 -0.70 3.07 7.51
CA ARG A 89 -1.32 3.90 8.55
C ARG A 89 -2.55 4.63 8.03
N LYS A 90 -2.50 5.19 6.82
CA LYS A 90 -3.66 5.86 6.19
C LYS A 90 -4.82 4.89 5.99
N LEU A 91 -4.54 3.68 5.50
CA LEU A 91 -5.54 2.63 5.36
C LEU A 91 -6.13 2.22 6.71
N MET A 92 -5.30 2.06 7.73
CA MET A 92 -5.74 1.75 9.10
C MET A 92 -6.45 2.93 9.78
N SER A 93 -6.25 4.17 9.35
CA SER A 93 -7.01 5.33 9.86
C SER A 93 -8.31 5.57 9.10
N VAL A 94 -8.39 5.12 7.84
CA VAL A 94 -9.60 5.18 7.02
C VAL A 94 -10.53 4.00 7.33
N VAL A 95 -9.99 2.86 7.77
CA VAL A 95 -10.75 1.89 8.58
C VAL A 95 -11.01 2.58 9.92
N PRO A 96 -12.24 2.96 10.27
CA PRO A 96 -12.50 3.41 11.62
C PRO A 96 -12.25 2.20 12.52
N ALA A 97 -11.13 2.21 13.23
CA ALA A 97 -11.10 1.58 14.54
C ALA A 97 -12.32 2.13 15.29
N HIS A 98 -13.20 1.24 15.76
CA HIS A 98 -14.28 1.58 16.67
C HIS A 98 -13.79 2.63 17.66
N SER A 99 -14.33 3.83 17.53
CA SER A 99 -14.15 4.90 18.49
C SER A 99 -14.82 4.47 19.79
N GLU A 100 -14.04 3.94 20.72
CA GLU A 100 -14.42 4.04 22.12
C GLU A 100 -14.25 5.50 22.56
N SER A 101 -15.33 6.05 23.11
CA SER A 101 -15.50 7.42 23.62
C SER A 101 -15.70 8.47 22.51
N THR A 102 -16.82 9.20 22.42
CA THR A 102 -17.72 9.71 23.46
C THR A 102 -19.12 9.95 22.83
N ALA A 103 -20.16 9.53 23.56
CA ALA A 103 -21.59 9.89 23.48
C ALA A 103 -22.11 10.70 22.27
N GLU A 104 -22.92 10.04 21.43
CA GLU A 104 -24.24 10.41 20.84
C GLU A 104 -24.53 9.39 19.70
N PRO A 105 -25.76 8.90 19.50
CA PRO A 105 -26.02 7.72 18.66
C PRO A 105 -25.93 8.09 17.17
N ILE A 106 -24.86 7.65 16.50
CA ILE A 106 -24.76 7.65 15.04
C ILE A 106 -25.69 6.53 14.54
N VAL A 107 -26.99 6.82 14.50
CA VAL A 107 -28.02 5.89 14.05
C VAL A 107 -27.85 5.67 12.54
N ASN A 108 -27.27 4.53 12.17
CA ASN A 108 -27.47 3.83 10.90
C ASN A 108 -27.33 4.69 9.63
N SER A 109 -26.16 5.31 9.40
CA SER A 109 -25.96 6.05 8.15
C SER A 109 -26.02 5.10 6.94
N PRO A 110 -26.60 5.55 5.80
CA PRO A 110 -26.66 4.74 4.58
C PRO A 110 -25.29 4.25 4.08
N GLN A 111 -24.24 5.03 4.33
CA GLN A 111 -22.85 4.68 4.06
C GLN A 111 -22.38 3.46 4.87
N LEU A 112 -22.66 3.44 6.17
CA LEU A 112 -22.28 2.32 7.04
C LEU A 112 -22.98 1.02 6.63
N ILE A 113 -24.27 1.11 6.30
CA ILE A 113 -25.07 -0.03 5.85
C ILE A 113 -24.52 -0.56 4.50
N PHE A 114 -24.17 0.34 3.58
CA PHE A 114 -23.56 0.00 2.31
C PHE A 114 -22.21 -0.72 2.49
N ASP A 115 -21.32 -0.18 3.32
CA ASP A 115 -20.01 -0.78 3.57
C ASP A 115 -20.10 -2.17 4.20
N LEU A 116 -21.04 -2.37 5.13
CA LEU A 116 -21.26 -3.69 5.72
C LEU A 116 -21.68 -4.72 4.66
N ALA A 117 -22.59 -4.34 3.76
CA ALA A 117 -23.10 -5.29 2.77
C ALA A 117 -22.16 -5.52 1.58
N PHE A 118 -21.61 -4.44 1.01
CA PHE A 118 -20.87 -4.48 -0.25
C PHE A 118 -19.35 -4.54 -0.07
N CYS A 119 -18.80 -3.91 0.97
CA CYS A 119 -17.36 -3.93 1.23
C CYS A 119 -16.95 -5.10 2.14
N GLN A 120 -17.78 -5.43 3.13
CA GLN A 120 -17.51 -6.49 4.11
C GLN A 120 -18.25 -7.81 3.79
N GLY A 121 -19.17 -7.80 2.82
CA GLY A 121 -19.82 -9.01 2.31
C GLY A 121 -20.93 -9.58 3.19
N TYR A 122 -21.45 -8.81 4.16
CA TYR A 122 -22.57 -9.24 4.99
C TYR A 122 -23.88 -9.26 4.18
N THR A 123 -24.70 -10.26 4.44
CA THR A 123 -26.05 -10.32 3.89
C THR A 123 -26.95 -9.25 4.52
N PRO A 124 -28.00 -8.77 3.82
CA PRO A 124 -28.91 -7.78 4.39
C PRO A 124 -29.57 -8.21 5.71
N ASP A 125 -29.76 -9.51 5.92
CA ASP A 125 -30.28 -10.08 7.16
C ASP A 125 -29.25 -9.97 8.31
N GLU A 126 -27.97 -10.27 8.06
CA GLU A 126 -26.89 -10.10 9.04
C GLU A 126 -26.66 -8.63 9.39
N VAL A 127 -26.77 -7.73 8.42
CA VAL A 127 -26.67 -6.28 8.66
C VAL A 127 -27.84 -5.79 9.53
N ALA A 128 -29.06 -6.29 9.27
CA ALA A 128 -30.25 -5.98 10.05
C ALA A 128 -30.09 -6.42 11.52
N GLU A 129 -29.61 -7.64 11.75
CA GLU A 129 -29.31 -8.13 13.10
C GLU A 129 -28.22 -7.31 13.78
N LYS A 130 -27.13 -7.01 13.07
CA LYS A 130 -25.96 -6.29 13.60
C LYS A 130 -26.26 -4.86 13.99
N LEU A 131 -27.18 -4.20 13.28
CA LEU A 131 -27.60 -2.82 13.53
C LEU A 131 -28.92 -2.71 14.30
N SER A 132 -29.52 -3.84 14.69
CA SER A 132 -30.85 -3.90 15.34
C SER A 132 -31.93 -3.13 14.57
N ILE A 133 -31.89 -3.17 13.23
CA ILE A 133 -32.86 -2.52 12.34
C ILE A 133 -33.62 -3.54 11.52
N SER A 134 -34.75 -3.12 10.95
CA SER A 134 -35.50 -3.98 10.04
C SER A 134 -34.77 -4.17 8.71
N LYS A 135 -34.92 -5.34 8.08
CA LYS A 135 -34.42 -5.59 6.72
C LYS A 135 -34.93 -4.56 5.71
N SER A 136 -36.17 -4.08 5.87
CA SER A 136 -36.73 -3.00 5.07
C SER A 136 -35.96 -1.68 5.21
N GLU A 137 -35.47 -1.37 6.41
CA GLU A 137 -34.63 -0.19 6.68
C GLU A 137 -33.29 -0.29 5.95
N VAL A 138 -32.68 -1.48 5.97
CA VAL A 138 -31.41 -1.79 5.27
C VAL A 138 -31.57 -1.56 3.77
N LEU A 139 -32.62 -2.12 3.17
CA LEU A 139 -32.89 -1.98 1.74
C LEU A 139 -33.23 -0.55 1.34
N LYS A 140 -33.99 0.18 2.17
CA LYS A 140 -34.28 1.60 1.96
C LYS A 140 -32.99 2.42 2.00
N SER A 141 -32.11 2.12 2.94
CA SER A 141 -30.81 2.80 3.07
C SER A 141 -29.92 2.58 1.85
N PHE A 142 -29.94 1.39 1.24
CA PHE A 142 -29.24 1.18 -0.04
C PHE A 142 -29.79 2.09 -1.14
N HIS A 143 -31.11 2.17 -1.28
CA HIS A 143 -31.74 3.04 -2.28
C HIS A 143 -31.38 4.51 -2.06
N ASP A 144 -31.45 4.99 -0.82
CA ASP A 144 -31.11 6.37 -0.47
C ASP A 144 -29.63 6.68 -0.73
N PHE A 145 -28.73 5.72 -0.48
CA PHE A 145 -27.31 5.84 -0.79
C PHE A 145 -27.07 5.97 -2.30
N PHE A 146 -27.68 5.11 -3.12
CA PHE A 146 -27.55 5.17 -4.59
C PHE A 146 -28.17 6.43 -5.19
N GLN A 147 -29.28 6.92 -4.63
CA GLN A 147 -29.91 8.14 -5.10
C GLN A 147 -29.06 9.38 -4.76
N SER A 148 -28.43 9.38 -3.58
CA SER A 148 -27.52 10.45 -3.17
C SER A 148 -26.23 10.48 -4.00
N SER A 149 -25.68 9.30 -4.35
CA SER A 149 -24.48 9.19 -5.17
C SER A 149 -24.71 9.49 -6.65
N ARG A 150 -25.94 9.37 -7.16
CA ARG A 150 -26.28 9.73 -8.55
C ARG A 150 -26.52 11.24 -8.76
N ASN A 151 -26.82 11.97 -7.68
CA ASN A 151 -27.11 13.41 -7.72
C ASN A 151 -25.94 14.31 -7.28
N SER A 152 -24.77 13.72 -7.03
CA SER A 152 -23.50 14.44 -6.77
C SER A 152 -22.60 14.39 -8.00
#